data_AF-A0A853JE19-F1
#
_entry.id   AF-A0A853JE19-F1
#
_cell.length_a   1.000
_cell.length_b   1.000
_cell.length_c   1.000
_cell.angle_alpha   90.00
_cell.angle_beta   90.00
_cell.angle_gamma   90.00
#
_symmetry.space_group_name_H-M   'P 1'
#
loop_
_entity.id
_entity.type
_entity.pdbx_description
1 polymer ?
#
loop_
_entity_poly.entity_id
_entity_poly.type
_entity_poly.pdbx_seq_one_letter_code
_entity_poly.pdbx_strand_id
1 'polypeptide(L)'
;MHAHKGSEPVRPAPEGYLLPEDAHLALVQVRDRLHLLACLAAPRSPHDDLPSAELPLRPAALADCFQELADRCGRSLEEARWPGVHWPVEEKENAGD
;
A
#
# COMPACT_ATOMS: atom_id res chain seq x y z
N MET A 1 33.06 -11.09 -41.04
CA MET A 1 31.69 -10.60 -40.75
C MET A 1 31.15 -11.42 -39.59
N HIS A 2 31.27 -10.94 -38.36
CA HIS A 2 30.74 -11.64 -37.18
C HIS A 2 29.65 -10.76 -36.59
N ALA A 3 28.42 -11.27 -36.64
CA ALA A 3 27.24 -10.60 -36.11
C ALA A 3 27.32 -10.64 -34.59
N HIS A 4 27.50 -9.48 -33.97
CA HIS A 4 27.29 -9.31 -32.54
C HIS A 4 25.81 -9.54 -32.26
N LYS A 5 25.48 -10.71 -31.69
CA LYS A 5 24.18 -11.01 -31.14
C LYS A 5 23.94 -9.99 -30.02
N GLY A 6 23.04 -9.04 -30.25
CA GLY A 6 22.67 -8.02 -29.28
C GLY A 6 22.22 -8.69 -27.99
N SER A 7 23.00 -8.51 -26.93
CA SER A 7 22.54 -8.84 -25.58
C SER A 7 21.50 -7.79 -25.22
N GLU A 8 20.23 -8.16 -25.24
CA GLU A 8 19.18 -7.31 -24.67
C GLU A 8 19.50 -7.09 -23.19
N PRO A 9 19.44 -5.83 -22.69
CA PRO A 9 19.67 -5.56 -21.28
C PRO A 9 18.55 -6.25 -20.49
N VAL A 10 18.93 -7.23 -19.67
CA VAL A 10 18.06 -7.82 -18.66
C VAL A 10 17.56 -6.69 -17.77
N ARG A 11 16.28 -6.33 -17.89
CA ARG A 11 15.68 -5.38 -16.94
C ARG A 11 15.70 -6.04 -15.57
N PRO A 12 16.31 -5.42 -14.55
CA PRO A 12 16.22 -5.94 -13.19
C PRO A 12 14.74 -6.02 -12.83
N ALA A 13 14.33 -7.13 -12.20
CA ALA A 13 12.96 -7.25 -11.75
C ALA A 13 12.66 -6.14 -10.74
N PRO A 14 11.42 -5.65 -10.69
CA PRO A 14 11.04 -4.64 -9.71
C PRO A 14 11.37 -5.11 -8.28
N GLU A 15 12.21 -4.32 -7.60
CA GLU A 15 12.52 -4.48 -6.18
C GLU A 15 11.35 -3.91 -5.36
N GLY A 16 10.20 -4.58 -5.37
CA GLY A 16 9.04 -4.04 -4.66
C GLY A 16 7.73 -4.78 -4.93
N TYR A 17 6.74 -4.51 -4.08
CA TYR A 17 5.37 -4.90 -4.33
C TYR A 17 4.81 -4.12 -5.53
N LEU A 18 4.15 -4.85 -6.43
CA LEU A 18 3.30 -4.28 -7.45
C LEU A 18 1.90 -4.10 -6.86
N LEU A 19 1.41 -2.87 -6.90
CA LEU A 19 0.06 -2.52 -6.49
C LEU A 19 -0.75 -2.19 -7.75
N PRO A 20 -1.87 -2.89 -8.01
CA PRO A 20 -2.80 -2.52 -9.07
C PRO A 20 -3.26 -1.06 -8.95
N GLU A 21 -3.58 -0.42 -10.07
CA GLU A 21 -4.02 0.97 -10.11
C GLU A 21 -5.24 1.21 -9.22
N ASP A 22 -6.23 0.34 -9.28
CA ASP A 22 -7.45 0.43 -8.47
C ASP A 22 -7.15 0.30 -6.97
N ALA A 23 -6.25 -0.62 -6.59
CA ALA A 23 -5.80 -0.77 -5.22
C ALA A 23 -5.03 0.48 -4.72
N HIS A 24 -4.21 1.08 -5.59
CA HIS A 24 -3.54 2.33 -5.29
C HIS A 24 -4.53 3.48 -5.09
N LEU A 25 -5.50 3.64 -6.00
CA LEU A 25 -6.52 4.67 -5.93
C LEU A 25 -7.34 4.53 -4.65
N ALA A 26 -7.71 3.31 -4.28
CA ALA A 26 -8.41 3.03 -3.02
C ALA A 26 -7.59 3.50 -1.80
N LEU A 27 -6.28 3.25 -1.76
CA LEU A 27 -5.40 3.75 -0.68
C LEU A 27 -5.32 5.27 -0.66
N VAL A 28 -5.28 5.93 -1.82
CA VAL A 28 -5.30 7.40 -1.92
C VAL A 28 -6.60 7.95 -1.33
N GLN A 29 -7.75 7.35 -1.66
CA GLN A 29 -9.04 7.77 -1.11
C GLN A 29 -9.11 7.56 0.41
N VAL A 30 -8.57 6.45 0.93
CA VAL A 30 -8.49 6.22 2.38
C VAL A 30 -7.64 7.29 3.06
N ARG A 31 -6.46 7.60 2.51
CA ARG A 31 -5.58 8.67 3.01
C ARG A 31 -6.31 10.02 3.03
N ASP A 32 -6.99 10.38 1.94
CA ASP A 32 -7.67 11.66 1.84
C ASP A 32 -8.86 11.74 2.82
N ARG A 33 -9.55 10.62 3.05
CA ARG A 33 -10.59 10.52 4.08
C ARG A 33 -10.02 10.69 5.48
N LEU A 34 -8.86 10.09 5.78
CA LEU A 34 -8.17 10.26 7.06
C LEU A 34 -7.75 11.72 7.29
N HIS A 35 -7.23 12.40 6.26
CA HIS A 35 -6.92 13.83 6.35
C HIS A 35 -8.16 14.67 6.65
N LEU A 36 -9.29 14.39 5.98
CA LEU A 36 -10.54 15.08 6.27
C LEU A 36 -10.99 14.85 7.72
N LEU A 37 -10.95 13.61 8.21
CA LEU A 37 -11.32 13.30 9.59
C LEU A 37 -10.41 14.01 10.60
N ALA A 38 -9.10 14.04 10.34
CA ALA A 38 -8.14 14.77 11.16
C ALA A 38 -8.45 16.28 11.19
N CYS A 39 -8.76 16.89 10.04
CA CYS A 39 -9.16 18.30 9.96
C CYS A 39 -10.49 18.59 10.68
N LEU A 40 -11.43 17.64 10.69
CA LEU A 40 -12.70 17.79 11.39
C LEU A 40 -12.56 17.62 12.90
N ALA A 41 -11.65 16.75 13.34
CA ALA A 41 -11.37 16.50 14.76
C ALA A 41 -10.36 17.49 15.37
N ALA A 42 -9.63 18.24 14.54
CA ALA A 42 -8.65 19.21 15.03
C ALA A 42 -9.33 20.32 15.86
N PRO A 43 -8.78 20.65 17.04
CA PRO A 43 -9.30 21.74 17.87
C PRO A 43 -9.21 23.06 17.10
N ARG A 44 -10.30 23.83 17.10
CA ARG A 44 -10.40 25.14 16.44
C ARG A 44 -10.27 26.28 17.44
N SER A 45 -10.41 25.96 18.72
CA SER A 45 -10.30 26.84 19.87
C SER A 45 -9.56 26.11 20.99
N PRO A 46 -8.81 26.82 21.86
CA PRO A 46 -8.27 26.25 23.09
C PRO A 46 -9.32 25.63 24.02
N HIS A 47 -10.60 25.97 23.84
CA HIS A 47 -11.70 25.37 24.60
C HIS A 47 -12.03 23.95 24.16
N ASP A 48 -11.66 23.56 22.94
CA ASP A 48 -11.98 22.25 22.36
C ASP A 48 -11.11 21.13 22.96
N ASP A 49 -10.00 21.47 23.62
CA ASP A 49 -9.11 20.55 24.33
C ASP A 49 -9.36 20.50 25.85
N LEU A 50 -10.38 21.22 26.35
CA LEU A 50 -10.72 21.16 27.76
C LEU A 50 -11.23 19.75 28.14
N PRO A 51 -11.03 19.28 29.38
CA PRO A 51 -11.53 17.97 29.81
C PRO A 51 -13.05 17.80 29.71
N SER A 52 -13.79 18.93 29.67
CA SER A 52 -15.24 18.98 29.49
C SER A 52 -15.68 19.14 28.04
N ALA A 53 -14.73 19.32 27.10
CA ALA A 53 -15.05 19.42 25.69
C ALA A 53 -15.44 18.02 25.18
N GLU A 54 -16.64 17.94 24.62
CA GLU A 54 -17.14 16.71 24.00
C GLU A 54 -17.19 16.91 22.49
N LEU A 55 -16.67 15.94 21.75
CA LEU A 55 -16.88 15.87 20.32
C LEU A 55 -18.25 15.21 20.09
N PRO A 56 -19.26 15.90 19.50
CA PRO A 56 -20.61 15.39 19.36
C PRO A 56 -20.70 14.34 18.22
N LEU A 57 -20.03 13.22 18.41
CA LEU A 57 -20.03 12.06 17.52
C LEU A 57 -20.52 10.85 18.27
N ARG A 58 -21.33 10.03 17.60
CA ARG A 58 -21.73 8.73 18.15
C ARG A 58 -20.54 7.78 18.08
N PRO A 59 -20.10 7.18 19.20
CA PRO A 59 -18.97 6.24 19.19
C PRO A 59 -19.14 5.09 18.19
N ALA A 60 -20.37 4.57 18.05
CA ALA A 60 -20.70 3.55 17.06
C ALA A 60 -20.42 4.01 15.61
N ALA A 61 -20.82 5.23 15.26
CA ALA A 61 -20.58 5.76 13.91
C ALA A 61 -19.07 5.97 13.64
N LEU A 62 -18.30 6.28 14.67
CA LEU A 62 -16.84 6.39 14.57
C LEU A 62 -16.19 5.01 14.37
N ALA A 63 -16.65 4.01 15.12
CA ALA A 63 -16.20 2.63 14.98
C ALA A 63 -16.50 2.09 13.57
N ASP A 64 -17.73 2.29 13.07
CA ASP A 64 -18.12 1.90 11.72
C ASP A 64 -17.22 2.57 10.67
N CYS A 65 -16.94 3.87 10.83
CA CYS A 65 -16.09 4.62 9.91
C CYS A 65 -14.65 4.10 9.91
N PHE A 66 -14.07 3.79 11.08
CA PHE A 66 -12.73 3.23 11.15
C PHE A 66 -12.65 1.80 10.60
N GLN A 67 -13.67 0.98 10.85
CA GLN A 67 -13.75 -0.36 10.29
C GLN A 67 -13.79 -0.31 8.76
N GLU A 68 -14.61 0.57 8.16
CA GLU A 68 -14.66 0.72 6.70
C GLU A 68 -13.30 1.10 6.11
N LEU A 69 -12.58 2.03 6.75
CA LEU A 69 -11.25 2.45 6.30
C LEU A 69 -10.22 1.31 6.41
N ALA A 70 -10.25 0.57 7.50
CA ALA A 70 -9.40 -0.60 7.70
C ALA A 70 -9.68 -1.69 6.65
N ASP A 71 -10.95 -1.98 6.37
CA ASP A 71 -11.35 -2.98 5.39
C ASP A 71 -10.91 -2.58 3.97
N ARG A 72 -11.01 -1.29 3.62
CA ARG A 72 -10.52 -0.77 2.32
C ARG A 72 -9.00 -0.93 2.21
N CYS A 73 -8.25 -0.61 3.26
CA CYS A 73 -6.80 -0.86 3.29
C CYS A 73 -6.47 -2.35 3.17
N GLY A 74 -7.20 -3.21 3.89
CA GLY A 74 -7.01 -4.67 3.84
C GLY A 74 -7.15 -5.20 2.42
N ARG A 75 -8.23 -4.84 1.71
CA ARG A 75 -8.44 -5.24 0.31
C ARG A 75 -7.32 -4.75 -0.62
N SER A 76 -6.89 -3.50 -0.47
CA SER A 76 -5.76 -2.98 -1.26
C SER A 76 -4.46 -3.74 -1.00
N LEU A 77 -4.22 -4.18 0.24
CA LEU A 77 -3.03 -4.97 0.61
C LEU A 77 -3.11 -6.40 0.08
N GLU A 78 -4.29 -7.02 0.07
CA GLU A 78 -4.51 -8.35 -0.54
C GLU A 78 -4.24 -8.34 -2.05
N GLU A 79 -4.49 -7.22 -2.72
CA GLU A 79 -4.20 -7.02 -4.14
C GLU A 79 -2.71 -6.74 -4.42
N ALA A 80 -1.92 -6.38 -3.40
CA ALA A 80 -0.50 -6.15 -3.56
C ALA A 80 0.22 -7.47 -3.84
N ARG A 81 0.96 -7.52 -4.95
CA ARG A 81 1.70 -8.72 -5.38
C ARG A 81 3.18 -8.49 -5.26
N TRP A 82 3.90 -9.44 -4.67
CA TRP A 82 5.35 -9.48 -4.77
C TRP A 82 5.74 -10.22 -6.06
N PRO A 83 6.35 -9.56 -7.05
CA PRO A 83 6.72 -10.17 -8.33
C PRO A 83 7.99 -11.02 -8.25
N GLY A 84 8.55 -11.20 -7.04
CA GLY A 84 9.75 -11.98 -6.69
C GLY A 84 10.52 -12.58 -7.86
N VAL A 85 11.74 -12.08 -8.08
CA VAL A 85 12.70 -12.66 -9.03
C VAL A 85 12.72 -14.18 -8.84
N HIS A 86 12.18 -14.94 -9.80
CA HIS A 86 12.53 -16.35 -9.92
C HIS A 86 14.00 -16.38 -10.37
N TRP A 87 14.92 -16.52 -9.42
CA TRP A 87 16.32 -16.73 -9.74
C TRP A 87 16.45 -18.03 -10.53
N PRO A 88 17.10 -18.06 -11.71
CA PRO A 88 17.39 -19.31 -12.39
C PRO A 88 18.40 -20.07 -11.53
N VAL A 89 17.97 -21.20 -10.95
CA VAL A 89 18.91 -22.16 -10.40
C VAL A 89 19.71 -22.70 -11.59
N GLU A 90 20.93 -22.22 -11.80
CA GLU A 90 21.90 -22.91 -12.64
C GLU A 90 22.22 -24.24 -11.94
N GLU A 91 21.43 -25.27 -12.23
CA GLU A 91 21.85 -26.65 -12.04
C GLU A 91 23.09 -26.85 -12.90
N LYS A 92 24.27 -26.67 -12.29
CA LYS A 92 25.50 -27.17 -12.88
C LYS A 92 25.36 -28.67 -13.02
N GLU A 93 25.12 -29.07 -14.27
CA GLU A 93 25.34 -30.40 -14.81
C GLU A 93 26.64 -30.94 -14.21
N ASN A 94 26.51 -31.85 -13.24
CA ASN A 94 27.64 -32.52 -12.64
C ASN A 94 28.06 -33.62 -13.62
N ALA A 95 28.78 -33.20 -14.66
CA ALA A 95 29.56 -34.06 -15.52
C ALA A 95 30.94 -34.25 -14.90
N GLY A 96 31.31 -35.51 -14.65
CA GLY A 96 32.63 -35.96 -14.19
C GLY A 96 32.54 -36.54 -12.77
N ASP A 97 32.91 -37.79 -12.48
CA ASP A 97 33.77 -38.75 -13.18
C ASP A 97 33.33 -40.17 -12.79
#